data_AF-A0A9R1MVQ4-F1
#
_entry.id   AF-A0A9R1MVQ4-F1
#
_cell.length_a   1.000
_cell.length_b   1.000
_cell.length_c   1.000
_cell.angle_alpha   90.00
_cell.angle_beta   90.00
_cell.angle_gamma   90.00
#
_symmetry.space_group_name_H-M   'P 1'
#
loop_
_entity.id
_entity.type
_entity.pdbx_description
1 polymer ?
#
loop_
_entity_poly.entity_id
_entity_poly.type
_entity_poly.pdbx_seq_one_letter_code
_entity_poly.pdbx_strand_id
1 'polypeptide(L)'
;MPPPRSCAPNSPEGTGMRQALFPAMPGPTYQAQAQWASDRALSRYLQELDEMKRRLKEMEEEAAALRDMQAKVAKEMQGGDANASTAEAKEQVDARSVYVGNVDYACTPEEVQQHFQACGTVNRVTILTDKFGQPKGFAYVEFLEQEAVQEALNLNESELHGRQIKVSPKRTNVPGMKQRPPRGFNPYHAYPYRSYGAPYFPPYGYGRVPRFRRPTRYRPYF
;
A
#
# COMPACT_ATOMS: atom_id res chain seq x y z
N MET A 1 25.36 10.03 -48.14
CA MET A 1 26.29 9.31 -49.02
C MET A 1 25.86 7.86 -49.09
N PRO A 2 25.33 7.44 -50.25
CA PRO A 2 25.82 6.23 -50.92
C PRO A 2 26.07 6.46 -52.43
N PRO A 3 26.86 5.57 -53.08
CA PRO A 3 27.66 5.90 -54.26
C PRO A 3 26.94 5.78 -55.61
N PRO A 4 27.45 6.46 -56.66
CA PRO A 4 27.01 6.29 -58.03
C PRO A 4 27.76 5.19 -58.81
N ARG A 5 27.05 4.68 -59.83
CA ARG A 5 27.51 4.19 -61.14
C ARG A 5 28.30 2.87 -61.21
N SER A 6 27.55 1.85 -61.64
CA SER A 6 27.73 1.13 -62.90
C SER A 6 29.13 1.16 -63.55
N CYS A 7 29.84 0.04 -63.46
CA CYS A 7 30.80 -0.39 -64.47
C CYS A 7 30.60 -1.89 -64.67
N ALA A 8 30.03 -2.26 -65.82
CA ALA A 8 30.11 -3.60 -66.37
C ALA A 8 31.36 -3.67 -67.26
N PRO A 9 32.17 -4.73 -67.18
CA PRO A 9 33.02 -5.14 -68.28
C PRO A 9 32.35 -6.28 -69.06
N ASN A 10 32.09 -6.01 -70.34
CA ASN A 10 31.92 -7.06 -71.34
C ASN A 10 33.29 -7.66 -71.66
N SER A 11 33.37 -8.99 -71.74
CA SER A 11 34.14 -9.70 -72.78
C SER A 11 33.70 -11.17 -72.85
N PRO A 12 33.41 -11.70 -74.06
CA PRO A 12 33.01 -13.08 -74.28
C PRO A 12 34.14 -13.96 -74.85
N GLU A 13 34.40 -15.10 -74.22
CA GLU A 13 35.12 -16.25 -74.77
C GLU A 13 34.43 -17.48 -74.13
N GLY A 14 33.87 -18.51 -74.79
CA GLY A 14 34.11 -19.08 -76.10
C GLY A 14 34.68 -20.49 -75.91
N THR A 15 33.82 -21.53 -75.80
CA THR A 15 34.05 -23.01 -75.95
C THR A 15 32.99 -23.74 -75.12
N GLY A 16 32.36 -24.86 -75.48
CA GLY A 16 32.47 -25.84 -76.56
C GLY A 16 31.77 -27.10 -76.05
N MET A 17 30.88 -27.67 -76.86
CA MET A 17 29.93 -28.74 -76.52
C MET A 17 30.54 -30.02 -75.91
N ARG A 18 29.75 -30.70 -75.07
CA ARG A 18 29.45 -32.15 -75.17
C ARG A 18 28.25 -32.52 -74.28
N GLN A 19 27.11 -32.82 -74.90
CA GLN A 19 25.92 -33.38 -74.25
C GLN A 19 26.06 -34.92 -74.19
N ALA A 20 25.85 -35.50 -73.01
CA ALA A 20 25.65 -36.94 -72.85
C ALA A 20 24.15 -37.19 -72.59
N LEU A 21 23.52 -37.99 -73.44
CA LEU A 21 22.15 -38.47 -73.27
C LEU A 21 22.07 -39.46 -72.09
N PHE A 22 21.10 -39.27 -71.18
CA PHE A 22 20.65 -40.28 -70.21
C PHE A 22 19.17 -40.64 -70.48
N PRO A 23 18.76 -41.92 -70.33
CA PRO A 23 17.40 -42.36 -70.60
C PRO A 23 16.42 -42.02 -69.46
N ALA A 24 15.18 -41.69 -69.83
CA ALA A 24 14.10 -41.28 -68.93
C ALA A 24 13.43 -42.48 -68.23
N MET A 25 13.37 -42.43 -66.89
CA MET A 25 12.60 -43.36 -66.05
C MET A 25 11.19 -42.80 -65.76
N PRO A 26 10.15 -43.65 -65.60
CA PRO A 26 8.78 -43.19 -65.37
C PRO A 26 8.58 -42.65 -63.93
N GLY A 27 7.92 -41.50 -63.80
CA GLY A 27 7.69 -40.80 -62.54
C GLY A 27 6.66 -41.47 -61.61
N PRO A 28 6.73 -41.23 -60.28
CA PRO A 28 5.90 -41.89 -59.28
C PRO A 28 4.41 -41.52 -59.40
N THR A 29 3.53 -42.52 -59.22
CA THR A 29 2.08 -42.41 -59.39
C THR A 29 1.44 -41.39 -58.42
N TYR A 30 0.36 -40.77 -58.89
CA TYR A 30 -0.34 -39.64 -58.24
C TYR A 30 -0.81 -39.93 -56.80
N GLN A 31 -1.06 -41.21 -56.45
CA GLN A 31 -1.45 -41.62 -55.10
C GLN A 31 -0.29 -41.52 -54.09
N ALA A 32 0.93 -41.90 -54.50
CA ALA A 32 2.13 -41.68 -53.68
C ALA A 32 2.42 -40.18 -53.52
N GLN A 33 2.01 -39.37 -54.52
CA GLN A 33 2.08 -37.91 -54.47
C GLN A 33 1.01 -37.24 -53.57
N ALA A 34 0.00 -37.95 -53.08
CA ALA A 34 -0.94 -37.39 -52.09
C ALA A 34 -0.51 -37.73 -50.65
N GLN A 35 0.09 -38.92 -50.47
CA GLN A 35 0.54 -39.40 -49.17
C GLN A 35 1.75 -38.63 -48.64
N TRP A 36 2.81 -38.41 -49.46
CA TRP A 36 3.96 -37.60 -49.02
C TRP A 36 3.59 -36.15 -48.66
N ALA A 37 2.60 -35.56 -49.35
CA ALA A 37 2.15 -34.20 -49.08
C ALA A 37 1.41 -34.14 -47.72
N SER A 38 0.66 -35.19 -47.40
CA SER A 38 -0.05 -35.36 -46.12
C SER A 38 0.92 -35.65 -44.98
N ASP A 39 1.89 -36.54 -45.18
CA ASP A 39 2.94 -36.85 -44.21
C ASP A 39 3.85 -35.65 -43.95
N ARG A 40 4.13 -34.85 -44.99
CA ARG A 40 4.90 -33.61 -44.87
C ARG A 40 4.11 -32.51 -44.16
N ALA A 41 2.78 -32.48 -44.30
CA ALA A 41 1.93 -31.57 -43.52
C ALA A 41 1.90 -31.97 -42.04
N LEU A 42 1.69 -33.25 -41.73
CA LEU A 42 1.74 -33.77 -40.35
C LEU A 42 3.12 -33.57 -39.71
N SER A 43 4.21 -33.72 -40.47
CA SER A 43 5.55 -33.44 -39.99
C SER A 43 5.75 -31.97 -39.62
N ARG A 44 5.13 -31.03 -40.32
CA ARG A 44 5.16 -29.59 -39.96
C ARG A 44 4.35 -29.32 -38.69
N TYR A 45 3.17 -29.92 -38.55
CA TYR A 45 2.38 -29.80 -37.32
C TYR A 45 3.07 -30.40 -36.09
N LEU A 46 3.78 -31.52 -36.25
CA LEU A 46 4.57 -32.11 -35.17
C LEU A 46 5.75 -31.21 -34.77
N GLN A 47 6.42 -30.58 -35.73
CA GLN A 47 7.46 -29.59 -35.47
C GLN A 47 6.88 -28.39 -34.70
N GLU A 48 5.73 -27.86 -35.12
CA GLU A 48 5.04 -26.74 -34.44
C GLU A 48 4.59 -27.10 -33.02
N LEU A 49 4.11 -28.33 -32.79
CA LEU A 49 3.73 -28.81 -31.46
C LEU A 49 4.94 -29.00 -30.55
N ASP A 50 6.06 -29.48 -31.07
CA ASP A 50 7.30 -29.63 -30.30
C ASP A 50 7.90 -28.26 -29.96
N GLU A 51 7.81 -27.28 -30.86
CA GLU A 51 8.17 -25.89 -30.60
C GLU A 51 7.26 -25.23 -29.55
N MET A 52 5.94 -25.44 -29.62
CA MET A 52 5.01 -24.95 -28.59
C MET A 52 5.26 -25.58 -27.22
N LYS A 53 5.52 -26.90 -27.16
CA LYS A 53 5.87 -27.59 -25.92
C LYS A 53 7.18 -27.09 -25.32
N ARG A 54 8.18 -26.76 -26.14
CA ARG A 54 9.44 -26.15 -25.68
C ARG A 54 9.20 -24.78 -25.05
N ARG A 55 8.40 -23.92 -25.69
CA ARG A 55 8.03 -22.61 -25.12
C ARG A 55 7.23 -22.73 -23.83
N LEU A 56 6.29 -23.67 -23.73
CA LEU A 56 5.56 -23.92 -22.48
C LEU A 56 6.49 -24.39 -21.37
N LYS A 57 7.44 -25.28 -21.69
CA LYS A 57 8.43 -25.75 -20.72
C LYS A 57 9.35 -24.62 -20.24
N GLU A 58 9.79 -23.75 -21.14
CA GLU A 58 10.55 -22.54 -20.80
C GLU A 58 9.73 -21.61 -19.89
N MET A 59 8.46 -21.36 -20.22
CA MET A 59 7.57 -20.55 -19.36
C MET A 59 7.29 -21.20 -18.00
N GLU A 60 7.15 -22.53 -17.94
CA GLU A 60 6.97 -23.27 -16.68
C GLU A 60 8.24 -23.22 -15.82
N GLU A 61 9.42 -23.29 -16.43
CA GLU A 61 10.72 -23.13 -15.76
C GLU A 61 10.93 -21.69 -15.28
N GLU A 62 10.56 -20.69 -16.08
CA GLU A 62 10.54 -19.28 -15.68
C GLU A 62 9.55 -19.03 -14.53
N ALA A 63 8.36 -19.62 -14.60
CA ALA A 63 7.36 -19.53 -13.53
C ALA A 63 7.80 -20.25 -12.25
N ALA A 64 8.49 -21.39 -12.37
CA ALA A 64 9.06 -22.11 -11.23
C ALA A 64 10.20 -21.31 -10.60
N ALA A 65 11.08 -20.72 -11.41
CA ALA A 65 12.15 -19.84 -10.95
C ALA A 65 11.59 -18.58 -10.26
N LEU A 66 10.53 -17.99 -10.80
CA LEU A 66 9.82 -16.87 -10.17
C LEU A 66 9.14 -17.29 -8.87
N ARG A 67 8.56 -18.50 -8.79
CA ARG A 67 7.99 -19.04 -7.55
C ARG A 67 9.05 -19.30 -6.49
N ASP A 68 10.21 -19.81 -6.87
CA ASP A 68 11.34 -20.00 -5.97
C ASP A 68 11.92 -18.65 -5.52
N MET A 69 11.98 -17.65 -6.41
CA MET A 69 12.34 -16.28 -6.04
C MET A 69 11.30 -15.67 -5.09
N GLN A 70 10.01 -15.83 -5.36
CA GLN A 70 8.93 -15.36 -4.49
C GLN A 70 8.92 -16.09 -3.15
N ALA A 71 9.23 -17.39 -3.11
CA ALA A 71 9.35 -18.17 -1.89
C ALA A 71 10.59 -17.78 -1.08
N LYS A 72 11.72 -17.45 -1.72
CA LYS A 72 12.92 -16.92 -1.06
C LYS A 72 12.67 -15.52 -0.49
N VAL A 73 12.06 -14.62 -1.28
CA VAL A 73 11.65 -13.29 -0.80
C VAL A 73 10.66 -13.42 0.37
N ALA A 74 9.67 -14.31 0.27
CA ALA A 74 8.73 -14.58 1.35
C ALA A 74 9.44 -15.15 2.60
N LYS A 75 10.43 -16.03 2.44
CA LYS A 75 11.19 -16.63 3.55
C LYS A 75 12.16 -15.65 4.20
N GLU A 76 12.79 -14.77 3.42
CA GLU A 76 13.60 -13.66 3.91
C GLU A 76 12.71 -12.62 4.62
N MET A 77 11.49 -12.40 4.15
CA MET A 77 10.47 -11.62 4.86
C MET A 77 9.89 -12.32 6.10
N GLN A 78 10.05 -13.64 6.23
CA GLN A 78 9.50 -14.46 7.34
C GLN A 78 10.54 -14.75 8.45
N GLY A 79 11.78 -14.32 8.27
CA GLY A 79 12.85 -14.39 9.29
C GLY A 79 12.88 -13.21 10.27
N GLY A 80 12.03 -12.21 10.08
CA GLY A 80 11.78 -11.12 11.02
C GLY A 80 10.36 -11.25 11.58
N ASP A 81 10.19 -10.99 12.87
CA ASP A 81 8.95 -11.12 13.65
C ASP A 81 7.67 -10.90 12.83
N ALA A 82 6.69 -11.81 12.94
CA ALA A 82 5.35 -11.68 12.35
C ALA A 82 4.56 -10.42 12.81
N ASN A 83 5.17 -9.60 13.67
CA ASN A 83 4.69 -8.29 14.08
C ASN A 83 5.30 -7.12 13.27
N ALA A 84 6.44 -7.28 12.62
CA ALA A 84 7.14 -6.21 11.89
C ALA A 84 6.60 -6.00 10.47
N SER A 85 6.33 -7.08 9.72
CA SER A 85 5.69 -6.99 8.40
C SER A 85 4.25 -6.47 8.49
N THR A 86 3.54 -6.81 9.57
CA THR A 86 2.24 -6.17 9.85
C THR A 86 2.40 -4.73 10.31
N ALA A 87 3.49 -4.35 10.99
CA ALA A 87 3.69 -2.97 11.43
C ALA A 87 3.91 -2.03 10.25
N GLU A 88 4.76 -2.39 9.28
CA GLU A 88 4.98 -1.56 8.08
C GLU A 88 3.73 -1.49 7.20
N ALA A 89 3.02 -2.61 7.01
CA ALA A 89 1.75 -2.61 6.29
C ALA A 89 0.67 -1.80 7.02
N LYS A 90 0.57 -1.93 8.35
CA LYS A 90 -0.36 -1.12 9.18
C LYS A 90 0.02 0.35 9.13
N GLU A 91 1.31 0.69 9.11
CA GLU A 91 1.79 2.06 9.02
C GLU A 91 1.50 2.67 7.64
N GLN A 92 1.66 1.91 6.56
CA GLN A 92 1.23 2.33 5.21
C GLN A 92 -0.29 2.47 5.08
N VAL A 93 -1.06 1.62 5.76
CA VAL A 93 -2.51 1.76 5.85
C VAL A 93 -2.87 2.98 6.70
N ASP A 94 -2.20 3.20 7.83
CA ASP A 94 -2.41 4.34 8.72
C ASP A 94 -2.06 5.66 8.04
N ALA A 95 -0.99 5.69 7.25
CA ALA A 95 -0.59 6.84 6.44
C ALA A 95 -1.63 7.20 5.35
N ARG A 96 -2.37 6.19 4.87
CA ARG A 96 -3.50 6.35 3.93
C ARG A 96 -4.85 6.45 4.63
N SER A 97 -4.86 6.54 5.96
CA SER A 97 -6.07 6.57 6.75
C SER A 97 -6.33 7.96 7.33
N VAL A 98 -7.61 8.26 7.45
CA VAL A 98 -8.09 9.51 8.00
C VAL A 98 -8.98 9.25 9.21
N TYR A 99 -8.82 10.09 10.21
CA TYR A 99 -9.69 10.17 11.38
C TYR A 99 -10.79 11.19 11.12
N VAL A 100 -12.03 10.76 11.31
CA VAL A 100 -13.22 11.61 11.22
C VAL A 100 -13.89 11.64 12.58
N GLY A 101 -14.02 12.84 13.15
CA GLY A 101 -14.68 13.09 14.42
C GLY A 101 -15.93 13.93 14.29
N ASN A 102 -16.74 13.90 15.35
CA ASN A 102 -18.05 14.56 15.42
C ASN A 102 -19.05 14.04 14.37
N VAL A 103 -18.93 12.78 13.98
CA VAL A 103 -19.89 12.10 13.11
C VAL A 103 -21.19 11.87 13.90
N ASP A 104 -22.34 12.02 13.24
CA ASP A 104 -23.62 11.78 13.92
C ASP A 104 -23.81 10.30 14.27
N TYR A 105 -24.61 10.05 15.31
CA TYR A 105 -24.89 8.69 15.79
C TYR A 105 -25.83 7.92 14.86
N ALA A 106 -26.63 8.64 14.09
CA ALA A 106 -27.50 8.06 13.06
C ALA A 106 -26.78 7.83 11.73
N CYS A 107 -25.56 8.35 11.55
CA CYS A 107 -24.82 8.18 10.30
C CYS A 107 -24.51 6.71 10.01
N THR A 108 -24.82 6.30 8.79
CA THR A 108 -24.42 5.00 8.27
C THR A 108 -23.00 5.05 7.69
N PRO A 109 -22.26 3.93 7.64
CA PRO A 109 -20.95 3.91 6.99
C PRO A 109 -21.05 4.24 5.49
N GLU A 110 -22.20 3.99 4.86
CA GLU A 110 -22.47 4.31 3.46
C GLU A 110 -22.48 5.82 3.22
N GLU A 111 -23.09 6.62 4.09
CA GLU A 111 -23.10 8.08 3.98
C GLU A 111 -21.70 8.67 4.14
N VAL A 112 -20.95 8.16 5.12
CA VAL A 112 -19.55 8.57 5.31
C VAL A 112 -18.75 8.23 4.06
N GLN A 113 -18.94 7.04 3.49
CA GLN A 113 -18.29 6.64 2.25
C GLN A 113 -18.64 7.56 1.09
N GLN A 114 -19.93 7.88 0.88
CA GLN A 114 -20.38 8.77 -0.19
C GLN A 114 -19.78 10.16 -0.09
N HIS A 115 -19.67 10.72 1.12
CA HIS A 115 -19.08 12.03 1.34
C HIS A 115 -17.59 12.07 0.97
N PHE A 116 -16.84 11.03 1.38
CA PHE A 116 -15.41 10.94 1.10
C PHE A 116 -15.09 10.39 -0.29
N GLN A 117 -16.08 9.84 -1.01
CA GLN A 117 -15.93 9.35 -2.38
C GLN A 117 -15.65 10.49 -3.36
N ALA A 118 -16.05 11.72 -3.06
CA ALA A 118 -15.72 12.90 -3.85
C ALA A 118 -14.22 13.26 -3.81
N CYS A 119 -13.50 12.85 -2.77
CA CYS A 119 -12.06 13.09 -2.59
C CYS A 119 -11.18 11.91 -3.03
N GLY A 120 -11.76 10.72 -3.21
CA GLY A 120 -10.97 9.56 -3.61
C GLY A 120 -11.64 8.21 -3.38
N THR A 121 -10.90 7.17 -3.72
CA THR A 121 -11.35 5.78 -3.63
C THR A 121 -11.18 5.25 -2.20
N VAL A 122 -12.31 5.03 -1.52
CA VAL A 122 -12.35 4.46 -0.17
C VAL A 122 -12.17 2.94 -0.25
N ASN A 123 -11.19 2.42 0.50
CA ASN A 123 -10.95 0.98 0.66
C ASN A 123 -11.84 0.41 1.77
N ARG A 124 -11.86 1.06 2.94
CA ARG A 124 -12.62 0.59 4.11
C ARG A 124 -13.05 1.73 5.02
N VAL A 125 -14.26 1.64 5.55
CA VAL A 125 -14.78 2.53 6.61
C VAL A 125 -14.98 1.72 7.89
N THR A 126 -14.48 2.23 9.01
CA THR A 126 -14.65 1.61 10.33
C THR A 126 -15.19 2.63 11.31
N ILE A 127 -16.43 2.45 11.76
CA ILE A 127 -17.06 3.29 12.79
C ILE A 127 -16.73 2.70 14.16
N LEU A 128 -16.22 3.54 15.07
CA LEU A 128 -15.90 3.11 16.42
C LEU A 128 -17.14 3.18 17.31
N THR A 129 -17.59 2.02 17.76
CA THR A 129 -18.68 1.86 18.73
C THR A 129 -18.13 1.66 20.13
N ASP A 130 -18.86 2.12 21.14
CA ASP A 130 -18.58 1.84 22.54
C ASP A 130 -19.01 0.41 22.90
N LYS A 131 -18.60 -0.06 24.08
CA LYS A 131 -18.93 -1.40 24.61
C LYS A 131 -20.44 -1.63 24.75
N PHE A 132 -21.21 -0.56 24.88
CA PHE A 132 -22.67 -0.59 24.95
C PHE A 132 -23.34 -0.55 23.56
N GLY A 133 -22.56 -0.68 22.48
CA GLY A 133 -23.06 -0.68 21.11
C GLY A 133 -23.43 0.70 20.57
N GLN A 134 -23.33 1.75 21.37
CA GLN A 134 -23.58 3.13 20.92
C GLN A 134 -22.38 3.64 20.10
N PRO A 135 -22.60 4.25 18.92
CA PRO A 135 -21.52 4.85 18.16
C PRO A 135 -20.88 5.98 18.98
N LYS A 136 -19.56 6.11 18.93
CA LYS A 136 -18.84 7.15 19.68
C LYS A 136 -18.78 8.49 18.95
N GLY A 137 -19.28 8.54 17.71
CA GLY A 137 -19.16 9.69 16.80
C GLY A 137 -17.77 9.81 16.18
N PHE A 138 -17.03 8.70 16.09
CA PHE A 138 -15.71 8.62 15.48
C PHE A 138 -15.67 7.53 14.41
N ALA A 139 -15.06 7.83 13.27
CA ALA A 139 -14.84 6.90 12.19
C ALA A 139 -13.39 6.98 11.68
N TYR A 140 -12.90 5.85 11.18
CA TYR A 140 -11.67 5.77 10.42
C TYR A 140 -12.01 5.40 8.97
N VAL A 141 -11.44 6.16 8.04
CA VAL A 141 -11.58 5.93 6.60
C VAL A 141 -10.21 5.59 6.04
N GLU A 142 -10.10 4.42 5.42
CA GLU A 142 -8.89 3.95 4.75
C GLU A 142 -9.05 4.21 3.26
N PHE A 143 -8.12 4.96 2.67
CA PHE A 143 -8.09 5.23 1.22
C PHE A 143 -7.11 4.31 0.51
N LEU A 144 -7.28 4.14 -0.81
CA LEU A 144 -6.28 3.46 -1.64
C LEU A 144 -5.04 4.33 -1.85
N GLU A 145 -5.25 5.63 -2.08
CA GLU A 145 -4.21 6.61 -2.39
C GLU A 145 -3.93 7.55 -1.20
N GLN A 146 -2.68 8.01 -1.08
CA GLN A 146 -2.30 9.02 -0.10
C GLN A 146 -2.77 10.43 -0.48
N GLU A 147 -2.99 10.69 -1.76
CA GLU A 147 -3.48 11.99 -2.25
C GLU A 147 -4.91 12.27 -1.76
N ALA A 148 -5.75 11.23 -1.73
CA ALA A 148 -7.11 11.31 -1.19
C ALA A 148 -7.15 11.75 0.28
N VAL A 149 -6.10 11.45 1.06
CA VAL A 149 -5.98 11.93 2.45
C VAL A 149 -5.85 13.44 2.49
N GLN A 150 -5.06 14.03 1.60
CA GLN A 150 -4.87 15.49 1.55
C GLN A 150 -6.16 16.20 1.12
N GLU A 151 -6.86 15.65 0.14
CA GLU A 151 -8.16 16.16 -0.28
C GLU A 151 -9.21 16.07 0.83
N ALA A 152 -9.25 14.95 1.56
CA ALA A 152 -10.15 14.78 2.70
C ALA A 152 -9.86 15.80 3.83
N LEU A 153 -8.59 16.20 4.01
CA LEU A 153 -8.22 17.27 4.94
C LEU A 153 -8.68 18.65 4.45
N ASN A 154 -8.83 18.87 3.15
CA ASN A 154 -9.39 20.12 2.65
C ASN A 154 -10.91 20.21 2.93
N LEU A 155 -11.60 19.07 3.06
CA LEU A 155 -13.01 18.98 3.47
C LEU A 155 -13.25 18.98 4.99
N ASN A 156 -12.26 19.46 5.76
CA ASN A 156 -12.45 19.74 7.18
C ASN A 156 -13.67 20.67 7.39
N GLU A 157 -14.50 20.39 8.41
CA GLU A 157 -15.67 21.21 8.78
C GLU A 157 -16.87 21.13 7.84
N SER A 158 -16.89 20.16 6.93
CA SER A 158 -18.08 19.86 6.11
C SER A 158 -19.27 19.39 6.96
N GLU A 159 -20.49 19.68 6.50
CA GLU A 159 -21.72 19.35 7.21
C GLU A 159 -22.23 17.95 6.84
N LEU A 160 -22.29 17.04 7.82
CA LEU A 160 -22.97 15.75 7.72
C LEU A 160 -24.12 15.71 8.73
N HIS A 161 -25.34 15.44 8.25
CA HIS A 161 -26.54 15.35 9.09
C HIS A 161 -26.77 16.57 10.01
N GLY A 162 -26.40 17.76 9.51
CA GLY A 162 -26.51 19.01 10.27
C GLY A 162 -25.45 19.18 11.37
N ARG A 163 -24.36 18.41 11.34
CA ARG A 163 -23.20 18.57 12.22
C ARG A 163 -21.93 18.71 11.39
N GLN A 164 -21.06 19.62 11.83
CA GLN A 164 -19.76 19.79 11.19
C GLN A 164 -18.81 18.68 11.62
N ILE A 165 -18.24 17.97 10.65
CA ILE A 165 -17.25 16.92 10.91
C ILE A 165 -15.86 17.50 11.05
N LYS A 166 -15.05 16.87 11.91
CA LYS A 166 -13.64 17.20 12.07
C LYS A 166 -12.80 16.12 11.44
N VAL A 167 -12.07 16.46 10.38
CA VAL A 167 -11.19 15.51 9.68
C VAL A 167 -9.74 15.76 10.11
N SER A 168 -8.95 14.70 10.31
CA SER A 168 -7.54 14.78 10.70
C SER A 168 -6.80 13.54 10.22
N PRO A 169 -5.50 13.61 9.90
CA PRO A 169 -4.76 12.42 9.48
C PRO A 169 -4.69 11.42 10.64
N LYS A 170 -4.82 10.12 10.35
CA LYS A 170 -4.72 9.09 11.39
C LYS A 170 -3.28 9.06 11.90
N ARG A 171 -3.11 9.25 13.21
CA ARG A 171 -1.81 9.15 13.86
C ARG A 171 -1.52 7.68 14.19
N THR A 172 -0.38 7.16 13.75
CA THR A 172 0.13 5.86 14.16
C THR A 172 0.32 5.85 15.67
N ASN A 173 -0.36 4.93 16.36
CA ASN A 173 -0.25 4.82 17.81
C ASN A 173 1.00 4.01 18.14
N VAL A 174 2.16 4.69 18.19
CA VAL A 174 3.37 4.09 18.74
C VAL A 174 3.17 3.80 20.24
N PRO A 175 3.15 2.53 20.66
CA PRO A 175 2.92 2.16 22.04
C PRO A 175 4.05 2.72 22.92
N GLY A 176 3.72 3.69 23.77
CA GLY A 176 4.67 4.38 24.65
C GLY A 176 4.60 5.91 24.57
N MET A 177 4.09 6.46 23.47
CA MET A 177 4.01 7.90 23.24
C MET A 177 2.68 8.52 23.71
N LYS A 178 2.10 8.02 24.81
CA LYS A 178 0.97 8.71 25.45
C LYS A 178 1.50 10.04 25.95
N GLN A 179 1.21 11.13 25.22
CA GLN A 179 1.53 12.51 25.59
C GLN A 179 0.74 13.00 26.80
N ARG A 180 0.68 12.20 27.86
CA ARG A 180 0.55 12.77 29.19
C ARG A 180 1.98 13.10 29.59
N PRO A 181 2.38 14.38 29.62
CA PRO A 181 3.55 14.72 30.41
C PRO A 181 3.35 14.04 31.78
N PRO A 182 4.35 13.32 32.32
CA PRO A 182 4.24 12.83 33.68
C PRO A 182 3.75 14.02 34.49
N ARG A 183 2.63 13.88 35.22
CA ARG A 183 2.14 14.95 36.10
C ARG A 183 3.36 15.39 36.88
N GLY A 184 3.87 16.58 36.56
CA GLY A 184 5.18 16.99 36.99
C GLY A 184 5.27 16.79 38.49
N PHE A 185 6.39 16.25 38.96
CA PHE A 185 6.70 16.17 40.37
C PHE A 185 6.37 17.51 41.02
N ASN A 186 5.25 17.58 41.74
CA ASN A 186 4.81 18.83 42.33
C ASN A 186 5.81 19.15 43.45
N PRO A 187 6.67 20.18 43.32
CA PRO A 187 7.71 20.47 44.31
C PRO A 187 7.13 20.75 45.71
N TYR A 188 5.82 21.03 45.77
CA TYR A 188 5.06 21.24 46.99
C TYR A 188 4.63 19.95 47.72
N HIS A 189 4.78 18.77 47.11
CA HIS A 189 4.55 17.45 47.74
C HIS A 189 5.82 16.59 47.78
N ALA A 190 6.96 17.18 47.45
CA ALA A 190 8.29 16.58 47.43
C ALA A 190 8.96 16.45 48.80
N TYR A 191 8.32 16.94 49.86
CA TYR A 191 8.80 16.74 51.21
C TYR A 191 8.16 15.44 51.73
N PRO A 192 8.87 14.30 51.68
CA PRO A 192 8.48 13.22 52.56
C PRO A 192 8.47 13.83 53.95
N TYR A 193 7.40 13.58 54.70
CA TYR A 193 7.36 13.84 56.12
C TYR A 193 8.53 13.07 56.74
N ARG A 194 9.71 13.70 56.77
CA ARG A 194 10.88 13.23 57.48
C ARG A 194 10.46 13.41 58.92
N SER A 195 10.00 12.30 59.50
CA SER A 195 9.69 12.14 60.91
C SER A 195 10.97 12.30 61.75
N TYR A 196 11.47 13.52 61.84
CA TYR A 196 12.50 13.92 62.80
C TYR A 196 12.18 15.31 63.33
N GLY A 197 11.72 15.35 64.58
CA GLY A 197 11.75 16.52 65.43
C GLY A 197 10.60 17.50 65.22
N ALA A 198 9.64 17.48 66.14
CA ALA A 198 8.73 18.60 66.34
C ALA A 198 9.55 19.89 66.55
N PRO A 199 9.29 20.98 65.80
CA PRO A 199 9.99 22.23 66.02
C PRO A 199 9.49 22.85 67.32
N TYR A 200 10.40 22.95 68.29
CA TYR A 200 10.25 23.76 69.48
C TYR A 200 9.94 25.21 69.06
N PHE A 201 8.69 25.62 69.18
CA PHE A 201 8.26 26.99 68.94
C PHE A 201 8.89 27.88 70.02
N PRO A 202 9.74 28.89 69.69
CA PRO A 202 10.16 29.86 70.68
C PRO A 202 8.93 30.72 71.07
N PRO A 203 8.63 30.90 72.37
CA PRO A 203 7.31 31.37 72.80
C PRO A 203 7.02 32.87 72.62
N TYR A 204 7.92 33.68 72.05
CA TYR A 204 7.66 35.12 71.91
C TYR A 204 8.29 35.70 70.63
N GLY A 205 7.49 35.82 69.58
CA GLY A 205 7.90 36.42 68.30
C GLY A 205 6.68 36.98 67.58
N TYR A 206 6.31 38.21 67.95
CA TYR A 206 5.23 38.99 67.36
C TYR A 206 5.32 39.08 65.81
N GLY A 207 4.17 38.92 65.12
CA GLY A 207 3.92 39.66 63.87
C GLY A 207 4.03 38.94 62.52
N ARG A 208 3.27 37.84 62.32
CA ARG A 208 2.82 37.44 60.97
C ARG A 208 1.32 37.16 61.00
N VAL A 209 0.54 38.19 60.68
CA VAL A 209 -0.92 38.09 60.46
C VAL A 209 -1.24 37.00 59.41
N PRO A 210 -2.29 36.18 59.62
CA PRO A 210 -2.75 35.26 58.60
C PRO A 210 -3.17 36.05 57.36
N ARG A 211 -2.62 35.71 56.19
CA ARG A 211 -3.09 36.27 54.91
C ARG A 211 -4.57 35.90 54.77
N PHE A 212 -5.43 36.92 54.89
CA PHE A 212 -6.85 36.86 54.61
C PHE A 212 -7.11 36.01 53.35
N ARG A 213 -7.93 34.96 53.49
CA ARG A 213 -8.57 34.32 52.34
C ARG A 213 -9.40 35.40 51.63
N ARG A 214 -9.07 35.69 50.37
CA ARG A 214 -9.89 36.57 49.53
C ARG A 214 -11.33 36.03 49.48
N PRO A 215 -12.36 36.82 49.77
CA PRO A 215 -13.74 36.40 49.54
C PRO A 215 -14.00 36.24 48.04
N THR A 216 -14.71 35.18 47.69
CA THR A 216 -15.27 34.90 46.37
C THR A 216 -16.08 36.09 45.87
N ARG A 217 -15.64 36.69 44.75
CA ARG A 217 -16.35 37.80 44.10
C ARG A 217 -17.62 37.27 43.44
N TYR A 218 -18.77 37.46 44.10
CA TYR A 218 -20.10 37.26 43.53
C TYR A 218 -20.34 38.32 42.44
N ARG A 219 -20.62 37.89 41.20
CA ARG A 219 -21.10 38.75 40.10
C ARG A 219 -22.57 38.43 39.85
N PRO A 220 -23.52 39.28 40.25
CA PRO A 220 -24.87 39.20 39.73
C PRO A 220 -24.94 39.81 38.32
N TYR A 221 -25.84 39.24 37.53
CA TYR A 221 -26.12 39.55 36.14
C TYR A 221 -26.68 40.97 35.95
N PHE A 222 -26.16 41.68 34.95
CA PHE A 222 -26.84 42.69 34.15
C PHE A 222 -26.25 42.63 32.74
#